data_AF-A0A7U9RBA8-F1
#
_entry.id   AF-A0A7U9RBA8-F1
#
_cell.length_a   1.000
_cell.length_b   1.000
_cell.length_c   1.000
_cell.angle_alpha   90.00
_cell.angle_beta   90.00
_cell.angle_gamma   90.00
#
_symmetry.space_group_name_H-M   'P 1'
#
loop_
_entity.id
_entity.type
_entity.pdbx_description
1 polymer ?
#
loop_
_entity_poly.entity_id
_entity_poly.type
_entity_poly.pdbx_seq_one_letter_code
_entity_poly.pdbx_strand_id
1 'polypeptide(L)'
;MQGIAELIEEFCECTEGYYFRPDYSGRFMYGRKCVGIVTDKGVAVAMGELYEFLHNRGIVNITKALGSPATDDMGLKTILYFPYISKASD
;
A
#
# COMPACT_ATOMS: atom_id res chain seq x y z
N MET A 1 -16.17 -4.89 8.99
CA MET A 1 -15.04 -5.57 8.33
C MET A 1 -14.16 -4.45 7.80
N GLN A 2 -12.93 -4.30 8.31
CA GLN A 2 -11.98 -3.31 7.77
C GLN A 2 -11.69 -3.67 6.31
N GLY A 3 -11.64 -2.66 5.43
CA GLY A 3 -11.20 -2.86 4.05
C GLY A 3 -9.67 -2.95 3.97
N ILE A 4 -9.18 -3.30 2.77
CA ILE A 4 -7.74 -3.43 2.56
C ILE A 4 -7.02 -2.08 2.70
N ALA A 5 -7.68 -0.97 2.34
CA ALA A 5 -7.12 0.37 2.51
C ALA A 5 -6.84 0.69 3.99
N GLU A 6 -7.79 0.38 4.88
CA GLU A 6 -7.66 0.59 6.33
C GLU A 6 -6.58 -0.30 6.93
N LEU A 7 -6.44 -1.54 6.44
CA LEU A 7 -5.36 -2.43 6.88
C LEU A 7 -3.97 -1.97 6.42
N ILE A 8 -3.86 -1.39 5.22
CA ILE A 8 -2.60 -0.81 4.73
C ILE A 8 -2.23 0.45 5.55
N GLU A 9 -3.22 1.25 5.93
CA GLU A 9 -3.03 2.39 6.81
C GLU A 9 -2.56 1.94 8.21
N GLU A 10 -3.27 0.98 8.82
CA GLU A 10 -2.89 0.40 10.11
C GLU A 10 -1.48 -0.20 10.08
N PHE A 11 -1.09 -0.86 8.99
CA PHE A 11 0.27 -1.37 8.80
C PHE A 11 1.32 -0.26 8.90
N CYS A 12 1.06 0.89 8.25
CA CYS A 12 1.98 2.04 8.30
C CYS A 12 2.02 2.69 9.68
N GLU A 13 0.91 2.69 10.42
CA GLU A 13 0.85 3.23 11.79
C GLU A 13 1.57 2.34 12.81
N CYS A 14 1.51 1.02 12.62
CA CYS A 14 2.08 0.04 13.54
C CYS A 14 3.55 -0.31 13.25
N THR A 15 4.10 0.10 12.10
CA THR A 15 5.41 -0.37 11.64
C THR A 15 6.30 0.81 11.23
N GLU A 16 7.44 0.98 11.92
CA GLU A 16 8.37 2.06 11.63
C GLU A 16 8.98 1.96 10.20
N GLY A 17 9.17 3.13 9.58
CA GLY A 17 9.76 3.25 8.25
C GLY A 17 8.76 3.20 7.09
N TYR A 18 7.46 3.19 7.38
CA TYR A 18 6.38 3.24 6.38
C TYR A 18 5.47 4.43 6.61
N TYR A 19 5.08 5.07 5.52
CA TYR A 19 4.19 6.24 5.56
C TYR A 19 3.03 6.02 4.61
N PHE A 20 1.81 6.09 5.14
CA PHE A 20 0.61 5.91 4.36
C PHE A 20 0.37 7.10 3.42
N ARG A 21 0.04 6.81 2.16
CA ARG A 21 -0.34 7.80 1.16
C ARG A 21 -1.77 7.49 0.69
N PRO A 22 -2.78 8.29 1.06
CA PRO A 22 -4.18 7.96 0.80
C PRO A 22 -4.63 8.22 -0.65
N ASP A 23 -3.89 9.06 -1.39
CA ASP A 23 -4.42 9.78 -2.54
C ASP A 23 -3.47 9.81 -3.76
N TYR A 24 -2.61 8.80 -3.88
CA TYR A 24 -1.56 8.74 -4.90
C TYR A 24 -2.11 8.45 -6.30
N SER A 25 -1.56 9.13 -7.31
CA SER A 25 -1.87 8.90 -8.73
C SER A 25 -0.59 8.55 -9.47
N GLY A 26 -0.33 7.25 -9.63
CA GLY A 26 0.82 6.73 -10.36
C GLY A 26 0.64 6.74 -11.88
N ARG A 27 1.52 6.01 -12.58
CA ARG A 27 1.51 5.91 -14.04
C ARG A 27 0.22 5.23 -14.52
N PHE A 28 -0.33 5.71 -15.64
CA PHE A 28 -1.57 5.18 -16.24
C PHE A 28 -2.82 5.23 -15.34
N MET A 29 -2.82 6.06 -14.30
CA MET A 29 -3.99 6.25 -13.43
C MET A 29 -5.03 7.20 -14.03
N TYR A 30 -4.65 8.08 -14.97
CA TYR A 30 -5.54 9.03 -15.67
C TYR A 30 -6.45 9.84 -14.72
N GLY A 31 -5.87 10.37 -13.63
CA GLY A 31 -6.60 11.16 -12.63
C GLY A 31 -7.24 10.34 -11.51
N ARG A 32 -7.26 9.01 -11.61
CA ARG A 32 -7.64 8.13 -10.48
C ARG A 32 -6.61 8.23 -9.35
N LYS A 33 -7.09 8.07 -8.12
CA LYS A 33 -6.28 8.05 -6.91
C LYS A 33 -6.37 6.69 -6.23
N CYS A 34 -5.27 6.28 -5.61
CA CYS A 34 -5.15 5.03 -4.89
C CYS A 34 -4.30 5.19 -3.63
N VAL A 35 -4.36 4.20 -2.75
CA VAL A 35 -3.51 4.15 -1.58
C VAL A 35 -2.10 3.68 -1.95
N GLY A 36 -1.12 4.07 -1.13
CA GLY A 36 0.25 3.60 -1.24
C GLY A 36 1.03 3.73 0.06
N ILE A 37 2.22 3.16 0.05
CA ILE A 37 3.17 3.10 1.15
C ILE A 37 4.46 3.74 0.65
N VAL A 38 4.88 4.83 1.28
CA VAL A 38 6.17 5.46 1.04
C VAL A 38 7.19 4.89 2.03
N THR A 39 8.37 4.51 1.54
CA THR A 39 9.43 3.92 2.37
C THR A 39 10.81 4.09 1.78
N ASP A 40 11.84 4.04 2.62
CA ASP A 40 13.26 3.93 2.28
C ASP A 40 13.84 2.52 2.55
N LYS A 41 13.05 1.60 3.11
CA LYS A 41 13.45 0.19 3.36
C LYS A 41 13.58 -0.66 2.10
N GLY A 42 13.10 -0.15 0.96
CA GLY A 42 13.04 -0.87 -0.30
C GLY A 42 11.75 -1.69 -0.49
N VAL A 43 11.35 -1.85 -1.75
CA VAL A 43 10.04 -2.40 -2.13
C VAL A 43 9.86 -3.86 -1.71
N ALA A 44 10.90 -4.70 -1.86
CA ALA A 44 10.80 -6.12 -1.54
C ALA A 44 10.55 -6.35 -0.04
N VAL A 45 11.21 -5.55 0.81
CA VAL A 45 11.01 -5.57 2.27
C VAL A 45 9.60 -5.10 2.60
N ALA A 46 9.16 -3.98 2.04
CA ALA A 46 7.81 -3.45 2.23
C ALA A 46 6.71 -4.45 1.84
N MET A 47 6.86 -5.12 0.69
CA MET A 47 5.91 -6.14 0.24
C MET A 47 5.89 -7.36 1.17
N GLY A 48 7.05 -7.81 1.66
CA GLY A 48 7.15 -8.94 2.57
C GLY A 48 6.50 -8.66 3.94
N GLU A 49 6.83 -7.52 4.55
CA GLU A 49 6.29 -7.12 5.85
C GLU A 49 4.78 -6.84 5.76
N LEU A 50 4.30 -6.21 4.68
CA LEU A 50 2.86 -6.04 4.44
C LEU A 50 2.15 -7.38 4.27
N TYR A 51 2.74 -8.33 3.52
CA TYR A 51 2.16 -9.65 3.33
C TYR A 51 2.01 -10.39 4.66
N GLU A 52 3.05 -10.40 5.49
CA GLU A 52 3.01 -10.99 6.82
C GLU A 52 1.93 -10.34 7.71
N PHE A 53 1.86 -9.01 7.71
CA PHE A 53 0.84 -8.27 8.45
C PHE A 53 -0.58 -8.67 8.04
N LEU A 54 -0.88 -8.67 6.73
CA LEU A 54 -2.20 -9.04 6.22
C LEU A 54 -2.55 -10.50 6.48
N HIS A 55 -1.56 -11.40 6.40
CA HIS A 55 -1.73 -12.81 6.74
C HIS A 55 -2.11 -12.97 8.22
N ASN A 56 -1.44 -12.25 9.13
CA ASN A 56 -1.72 -12.29 10.56
C ASN A 56 -3.10 -11.68 10.91
N ARG A 57 -3.67 -10.86 10.02
CA ARG A 57 -5.06 -10.36 10.10
C ARG A 57 -6.09 -11.28 9.46
N GLY A 58 -5.69 -12.46 9.00
CA GLY A 58 -6.58 -13.50 8.46
C GLY A 58 -6.97 -13.31 7.00
N ILE A 59 -6.25 -12.46 6.25
CA ILE A 59 -6.49 -12.29 4.81
C ILE A 59 -5.93 -13.51 4.07
N VAL A 60 -6.82 -14.33 3.49
CA VAL A 60 -6.44 -15.61 2.87
C VAL A 60 -5.87 -15.44 1.45
N ASN A 61 -6.43 -14.52 0.65
CA ASN A 61 -6.02 -14.33 -0.76
C ASN A 61 -5.38 -12.95 -0.96
N ILE A 62 -4.24 -12.74 -0.31
CA ILE A 62 -3.54 -11.44 -0.25
C ILE A 62 -3.17 -10.93 -1.63
N THR A 63 -2.69 -11.79 -2.52
CA THR A 63 -2.34 -11.40 -3.89
C THR A 63 -3.55 -10.85 -4.65
N LYS A 64 -4.71 -11.51 -4.54
CA LYS A 64 -5.96 -11.00 -5.10
C LYS A 64 -6.41 -9.71 -4.42
N ALA A 65 -6.26 -9.60 -3.10
CA ALA A 65 -6.66 -8.43 -2.33
C ALA A 65 -5.82 -7.19 -2.66
N LEU A 66 -4.51 -7.36 -2.87
CA LEU A 66 -3.58 -6.28 -3.25
C LEU A 66 -3.63 -5.95 -4.75
N GLY A 67 -4.19 -6.84 -5.57
CA GLY A 67 -4.36 -6.64 -7.01
C GLY A 67 -3.03 -6.68 -7.76
N SER A 68 -2.66 -5.56 -8.39
CA SER A 68 -1.38 -5.41 -9.10
C SER A 68 -0.62 -4.20 -8.55
N PRO A 69 0.08 -4.34 -7.42
CA PRO A 69 0.89 -3.27 -6.86
C PRO A 69 1.93 -2.80 -7.87
N ALA A 70 2.25 -1.52 -7.81
CA ALA A 70 3.25 -0.89 -8.66
C ALA A 70 4.13 0.04 -7.83
N THR A 71 5.25 0.47 -8.40
CA THR A 71 6.22 1.30 -7.68
C THR A 71 6.60 2.53 -8.47
N ASP A 72 7.03 3.56 -7.76
CA ASP A 72 7.64 4.73 -8.37
C ASP A 72 8.78 5.27 -7.49
N ASP A 73 9.77 5.85 -8.16
CA ASP A 73 10.90 6.51 -7.52
C ASP A 73 10.48 7.93 -7.08
N MET A 74 10.71 8.27 -5.81
CA MET A 74 10.43 9.58 -5.22
C MET A 74 11.72 10.32 -4.81
N GLY A 75 12.83 10.06 -5.50
CA GLY A 75 14.16 10.60 -5.25
C GLY A 75 14.90 9.82 -4.16
N LEU A 76 14.67 10.17 -2.89
CA LEU A 76 15.31 9.49 -1.75
C LEU A 76 14.47 8.34 -1.17
N LYS A 77 13.22 8.22 -1.61
CA LYS A 77 12.28 7.19 -1.14
C LYS A 77 11.64 6.52 -2.34
N THR A 78 11.02 5.37 -2.10
CA THR A 78 10.18 4.69 -3.09
C THR A 78 8.75 4.67 -2.58
N ILE A 79 7.78 4.73 -3.49
CA ILE A 79 6.40 4.41 -3.17
C ILE A 79 6.02 3.05 -3.76
N LEU A 80 5.35 2.24 -2.95
CA LEU A 80 4.61 1.05 -3.35
C LEU A 80 3.12 1.41 -3.31
N TYR A 81 2.46 1.48 -4.45
CA TYR A 81 1.06 1.88 -4.55
C TYR A 81 0.17 0.78 -5.14
N PHE A 82 -1.13 0.86 -4.85
CA PHE A 82 -2.10 -0.19 -5.13
C PHE A 82 -3.23 0.34 -6.02
N PRO A 83 -3.07 0.31 -7.36
CA PRO A 83 -3.96 0.98 -8.32
C PRO A 83 -5.47 0.67 -8.21
N TYR A 84 -5.81 -0.47 -7.61
CA TYR A 84 -7.19 -0.96 -7.47
C TYR A 84 -7.77 -0.76 -6.06
N ILE A 85 -7.07 -0.02 -5.20
CA ILE A 85 -7.45 0.22 -3.82
C ILE A 85 -7.48 1.73 -3.59
N SER A 86 -8.68 2.28 -3.46
CA SER A 86 -8.92 3.69 -3.12
C SER A 86 -9.28 3.84 -1.65
N LYS A 87 -8.82 4.91 -1.01
CA LYS A 87 -9.41 5.33 0.26
C LYS A 87 -10.77 5.96 -0.01
N ALA A 88 -11.81 5.54 0.74
CA ALA A 88 -13.10 6.22 0.68
C ALA A 88 -12.89 7.69 1.04
N SER A 89 -13.48 8.59 0.25
CA SER A 89 -13.50 10.02 0.59
C SER A 89 -14.61 10.20 1.63
N ASP A 90 -14.27 10.72 2.80
CA ASP A 90 -15.26 11.17 3.79
C ASP A 90 -16.11 12.34 3.23
#